data_AF-B6QR81-F1
#
_entry.id   AF-B6QR81-F1
#
_cell.length_a   1.000
_cell.length_b   1.000
_cell.length_c   1.000
_cell.angle_alpha   90.00
_cell.angle_beta   90.00
_cell.angle_gamma   90.00
#
_symmetry.space_group_name_H-M   'P 1'
#
loop_
_entity.id
_entity.type
_entity.pdbx_description
1 polymer ?
#
loop_
_entity_poly.entity_id
_entity_poly.type
_entity_poly.pdbx_seq_one_letter_code
_entity_poly.pdbx_strand_id
1 'polypeptide(L)'
;MDYGVPPLVKHASPELQERVLPDLLTGKARCCLAITEPDAGSDVANITTVAEKSADAKEYIINRTKKWITNGIWVEHSTMAVRTGPPGSDAAGLSLLVVPLNYPSVSMRPIKDQLQPRATRQAHVALSTASDYVLKREAFSKPPVVRHRLAKAATEVESLSTWIEQFLFQMTKLKKVDGDRELGGLMAMVKVKAGMVLNECSQTAILLFGGNRMLGYNLLS
;
A
#
# COMPACT_ATOMS: atom_id res chain seq x y z
N MET A 1 3.72 -7.67 8.69
CA MET A 1 2.63 -7.22 7.80
C MET A 1 2.90 -7.85 6.45
N ASP A 2 2.21 -8.96 6.19
CA ASP A 2 2.46 -9.80 5.04
C ASP A 2 1.29 -9.62 4.06
N TYR A 3 1.56 -8.86 3.00
CA TYR A 3 0.58 -8.52 1.97
C TYR A 3 0.32 -9.68 1.01
N GLY A 4 1.16 -10.72 1.04
CA GLY A 4 1.10 -11.88 0.15
C GLY A 4 0.26 -13.04 0.69
N VAL A 5 -0.06 -13.08 2.00
CA VAL A 5 -0.85 -14.18 2.63
C VAL A 5 -2.29 -14.31 2.13
N PRO A 6 -3.08 -13.23 1.96
CA PRO A 6 -4.52 -13.40 1.71
C PRO A 6 -4.87 -14.22 0.46
N PRO A 7 -4.15 -14.06 -0.68
CA PRO A 7 -4.35 -14.95 -1.83
C PRO A 7 -3.97 -16.42 -1.55
N LEU A 8 -2.96 -16.67 -0.71
CA LEU A 8 -2.53 -18.03 -0.36
C LEU A 8 -3.60 -18.77 0.41
N VAL A 9 -4.13 -18.15 1.47
CA VAL A 9 -5.20 -18.75 2.28
C VAL A 9 -6.44 -19.06 1.44
N LYS A 10 -6.73 -18.23 0.43
CA LYS A 10 -7.94 -18.36 -0.38
C LYS A 10 -7.80 -19.34 -1.56
N HIS A 11 -6.63 -19.39 -2.20
CA HIS A 11 -6.47 -20.00 -3.52
C HIS A 11 -5.31 -21.00 -3.62
N ALA A 12 -4.40 -21.07 -2.65
CA ALA A 12 -3.34 -22.07 -2.68
C ALA A 12 -3.90 -23.47 -2.39
N SER A 13 -3.25 -24.51 -2.94
CA SER A 13 -3.59 -25.90 -2.63
C SER A 13 -3.34 -26.21 -1.16
N PRO A 14 -4.04 -27.18 -0.55
CA PRO A 14 -3.84 -27.56 0.84
C PRO A 14 -2.38 -27.86 1.19
N GLU A 15 -1.66 -28.53 0.29
CA GLU A 15 -0.26 -28.88 0.47
C GLU A 15 0.64 -27.64 0.47
N LEU A 16 0.35 -26.67 -0.39
CA LEU A 16 1.08 -25.40 -0.44
C LEU A 16 0.78 -24.54 0.79
N GLN A 17 -0.47 -24.56 1.26
CA GLN A 17 -0.87 -23.87 2.49
C GLN A 17 -0.14 -24.44 3.71
N GLU A 18 -0.13 -25.76 3.87
CA GLU A 18 0.54 -26.44 4.98
C GLU A 18 2.05 -26.18 4.98
N ARG A 19 2.68 -26.12 3.80
CA ARG A 19 4.11 -25.86 3.67
C ARG A 19 4.51 -24.42 4.00
N VAL A 20 3.70 -23.44 3.64
CA VAL A 20 4.13 -22.02 3.64
C VAL A 20 3.44 -21.19 4.73
N LEU A 21 2.16 -21.43 5.02
CA LEU A 21 1.41 -20.62 5.99
C LEU A 21 1.96 -20.66 7.42
N PRO A 22 2.41 -21.80 7.98
CA PRO A 22 2.92 -21.83 9.34
C PRO A 22 4.08 -20.85 9.56
N ASP A 23 5.03 -20.79 8.63
CA ASP A 23 6.19 -19.91 8.75
C ASP A 23 5.83 -18.43 8.49
N LEU A 24 4.89 -18.16 7.57
CA LEU A 24 4.40 -16.80 7.32
C LEU A 24 3.58 -16.25 8.50
N LEU A 25 2.73 -17.09 9.11
CA LEU A 25 1.86 -16.69 10.23
C LEU A 25 2.64 -16.55 11.55
N THR A 26 3.69 -17.35 11.74
CA THR A 26 4.59 -17.23 12.90
C THR A 26 5.67 -16.15 12.72
N GLY A 27 5.79 -15.57 11.52
CA GLY A 27 6.76 -14.53 11.20
C GLY A 27 8.19 -15.02 11.01
N LYS A 28 8.40 -16.34 10.92
CA LYS A 28 9.71 -16.94 10.58
C LYS A 28 10.11 -16.68 9.14
N ALA A 29 9.12 -16.56 8.26
CA ALA A 29 9.27 -16.09 6.89
C ALA A 29 8.30 -14.93 6.67
N ARG A 30 8.61 -14.11 5.67
CA ARG A 30 7.79 -12.98 5.24
C ARG A 30 7.47 -13.13 3.75
N CYS A 31 6.29 -12.69 3.37
CA CYS A 31 5.86 -12.64 1.98
C CYS A 31 5.44 -11.23 1.55
N CYS A 32 5.61 -10.95 0.26
CA CYS A 32 5.09 -9.75 -0.40
C CYS A 32 4.12 -10.11 -1.52
N LEU A 33 3.32 -9.12 -1.95
CA LEU A 33 2.46 -9.25 -3.12
C LEU A 33 3.10 -8.56 -4.32
N ALA A 34 3.53 -9.34 -5.32
CA ALA A 34 4.23 -8.83 -6.49
C ALA A 34 3.34 -8.86 -7.74
N ILE A 35 2.62 -7.77 -7.99
CA ILE A 35 1.74 -7.62 -9.16
C ILE A 35 2.34 -6.63 -10.15
N THR A 36 2.55 -5.40 -9.69
CA THR A 36 2.91 -4.24 -10.51
C THR A 36 4.26 -4.39 -11.22
N GLU A 37 4.29 -3.90 -12.45
CA GLU A 37 5.45 -3.87 -13.35
C GLU A 37 5.81 -2.42 -13.70
N PRO A 38 7.01 -2.16 -14.25
CA PRO A 38 7.38 -0.83 -14.73
C PRO A 38 6.36 -0.21 -15.69
N ASP A 39 5.78 -1.04 -16.56
CA ASP A 39 4.90 -0.60 -17.65
C ASP A 39 3.41 -0.86 -17.34
N ALA A 40 3.09 -1.58 -16.26
CA ALA A 40 1.73 -1.98 -15.91
C ALA A 40 1.46 -1.89 -14.40
N GLY A 41 0.63 -0.92 -14.01
CA GLY A 41 0.20 -0.71 -12.62
C GLY A 41 -1.31 -0.70 -12.45
N SER A 42 -2.00 0.27 -13.07
CA SER A 42 -3.47 0.34 -13.06
C SER A 42 -4.09 -0.72 -13.99
N ASP A 43 -3.39 -1.08 -15.06
CA ASP A 43 -3.80 -2.11 -16.01
C ASP A 43 -3.12 -3.44 -15.65
N VAL A 44 -3.69 -4.13 -14.67
CA VAL A 44 -3.16 -5.42 -14.19
C VAL A 44 -3.36 -6.54 -15.22
N ALA A 45 -4.38 -6.43 -16.08
CA ALA A 45 -4.66 -7.46 -17.09
C ALA A 45 -3.54 -7.59 -18.13
N ASN A 46 -2.79 -6.50 -18.37
CA ASN A 46 -1.73 -6.42 -19.37
C ASN A 46 -0.31 -6.54 -18.79
N ILE A 47 -0.15 -7.12 -17.61
CA ILE A 47 1.20 -7.47 -17.12
C ILE A 47 1.91 -8.44 -18.09
N THR A 48 3.22 -8.28 -18.17
CA THR A 48 4.10 -8.91 -19.16
C THR A 48 5.03 -9.97 -18.57
N THR A 49 5.13 -10.10 -17.24
CA THR A 49 5.87 -11.19 -16.59
C THR A 49 5.25 -12.52 -16.97
N VAL A 50 6.05 -13.40 -17.59
CA VAL A 50 5.60 -14.72 -18.04
C VAL A 50 6.23 -15.79 -17.16
N ALA A 51 5.46 -16.85 -16.88
CA ALA A 51 5.94 -18.07 -16.26
C ALA A 51 5.75 -19.25 -17.23
N GLU A 52 6.84 -19.70 -17.83
CA GLU A 52 6.85 -20.81 -18.78
C GLU A 52 7.31 -22.09 -18.07
N LYS A 53 6.75 -23.25 -18.43
CA LYS A 53 7.24 -24.51 -17.88
C LYS A 53 8.61 -24.83 -18.49
N SER A 54 9.51 -25.34 -17.66
CA SER A 54 10.79 -25.90 -18.10
C SER A 54 10.59 -27.07 -19.07
N ALA A 55 11.63 -27.42 -19.83
CA ALA A 55 11.58 -28.52 -20.79
C ALA A 55 11.20 -29.88 -20.16
N ASP A 56 11.53 -30.08 -18.88
CA ASP A 56 11.18 -31.26 -18.09
C ASP A 56 9.86 -31.10 -17.31
N ALA A 57 9.17 -29.96 -17.46
CA ALA A 57 7.91 -29.59 -16.82
C ALA A 57 7.88 -29.66 -15.28
N LYS A 58 9.05 -29.65 -14.64
CA LYS A 58 9.17 -29.68 -13.17
C LYS A 58 9.19 -28.29 -12.55
N GLU A 59 9.61 -27.29 -13.31
CA GLU A 59 9.85 -25.93 -12.82
C GLU A 59 9.17 -24.88 -13.71
N TYR A 60 8.98 -23.69 -13.15
CA TYR A 60 8.55 -22.52 -13.90
C TYR A 60 9.72 -21.57 -14.08
N ILE A 61 10.01 -21.19 -15.32
CA ILE A 61 10.97 -20.16 -15.68
C ILE A 61 10.20 -18.84 -15.72
N ILE A 62 10.49 -17.97 -14.77
CA ILE A 62 9.86 -16.66 -14.63
C ILE A 62 10.80 -15.58 -15.16
N ASN A 63 10.33 -14.80 -16.12
CA ASN A 63 11.09 -13.72 -16.73
C ASN A 63 10.34 -12.39 -16.62
N ARG A 64 11.10 -11.28 -16.65
CA ARG A 64 10.71 -9.85 -16.50
C ARG A 64 10.96 -9.27 -15.10
N THR A 65 10.50 -8.04 -14.89
CA THR A 65 10.80 -7.22 -13.73
C THR A 65 9.52 -6.74 -13.08
N LYS A 66 9.43 -6.93 -11.75
CA LYS A 66 8.40 -6.33 -10.91
C LYS A 66 8.89 -5.01 -10.33
N LYS A 67 7.98 -4.06 -10.11
CA LYS A 67 8.31 -2.72 -9.59
C LYS A 67 7.26 -2.25 -8.60
N TRP A 68 7.68 -1.43 -7.63
CA TRP A 68 6.81 -0.88 -6.57
C TRP A 68 6.30 -1.92 -5.57
N ILE A 69 7.06 -3.00 -5.37
CA ILE A 69 6.68 -4.09 -4.48
C ILE A 69 6.99 -3.73 -3.04
N THR A 70 5.95 -3.47 -2.25
CA THR A 70 6.05 -3.16 -0.82
C THR A 70 6.73 -4.31 -0.08
N ASN A 71 7.75 -3.97 0.71
CA ASN A 71 8.60 -4.91 1.46
C ASN A 71 9.41 -5.91 0.63
N GLY A 72 9.42 -5.85 -0.71
CA GLY A 72 10.04 -6.87 -1.57
C GLY A 72 11.49 -7.23 -1.22
N ILE A 73 12.28 -6.25 -0.75
CA ILE A 73 13.71 -6.46 -0.40
C ILE A 73 13.95 -7.20 0.92
N TRP A 74 12.91 -7.35 1.75
CA TRP A 74 13.01 -7.96 3.08
C TRP A 74 12.17 -9.22 3.20
N VAL A 75 11.81 -9.87 2.09
CA VAL A 75 10.95 -11.05 2.14
C VAL A 75 11.61 -12.25 1.47
N GLU A 76 11.32 -13.42 2.00
CA GLU A 76 11.85 -14.69 1.49
C GLU A 76 10.95 -15.25 0.38
N HIS A 77 9.66 -14.89 0.40
CA HIS A 77 8.67 -15.34 -0.57
C HIS A 77 7.91 -14.18 -1.20
N SER A 78 7.37 -14.42 -2.39
CA SER A 78 6.46 -13.51 -3.05
C SER A 78 5.27 -14.26 -3.62
N THR A 79 4.06 -13.78 -3.33
CA THR A 79 2.87 -14.11 -4.11
C THR A 79 2.89 -13.24 -5.37
N MET A 80 3.36 -13.80 -6.48
CA MET A 80 3.64 -13.08 -7.71
C MET A 80 2.58 -13.33 -8.78
N ALA A 81 2.06 -12.26 -9.39
CA ALA A 81 1.23 -12.34 -10.58
C ALA A 81 2.08 -12.52 -11.82
N VAL A 82 1.80 -13.58 -12.57
CA VAL A 82 2.51 -13.97 -13.78
C VAL A 82 1.51 -14.40 -14.84
N ARG A 83 1.89 -14.31 -16.11
CA ARG A 83 1.12 -14.84 -17.23
C ARG A 83 1.53 -16.28 -17.51
N THR A 84 0.57 -17.18 -17.45
CA THR A 84 0.72 -18.60 -17.78
C THR A 84 -0.15 -19.00 -18.98
N GLY A 85 -1.22 -18.25 -19.25
CA GLY A 85 -2.07 -18.40 -20.42
C GLY A 85 -1.53 -17.66 -21.65
N PRO A 86 -2.12 -17.87 -22.84
CA PRO A 86 -1.65 -17.26 -24.07
C PRO A 86 -1.73 -15.71 -24.01
N PRO A 87 -0.85 -14.99 -24.74
CA PRO A 87 -0.94 -13.54 -24.88
C PRO A 87 -2.34 -13.12 -25.36
N GLY A 88 -2.88 -12.03 -24.82
CA GLY A 88 -4.23 -11.54 -25.15
C GLY A 88 -5.38 -12.20 -24.38
N SER A 89 -5.10 -13.12 -23.44
CA SER A 89 -6.14 -13.73 -22.58
C SER A 89 -6.59 -12.82 -21.42
N ASP A 90 -6.29 -11.52 -21.47
CA ASP A 90 -6.54 -10.53 -20.41
C ASP A 90 -6.19 -11.07 -19.01
N ALA A 91 -7.06 -10.81 -18.03
CA ALA A 91 -6.92 -11.27 -16.65
C ALA A 91 -7.08 -12.80 -16.51
N ALA A 92 -7.77 -13.48 -17.44
CA ALA A 92 -7.95 -14.93 -17.38
C ALA A 92 -6.64 -15.70 -17.66
N GLY A 93 -5.68 -15.08 -18.37
CA GLY A 93 -4.36 -15.64 -18.61
C GLY A 93 -3.36 -15.47 -17.45
N LEU A 94 -3.77 -14.80 -16.35
CA LEU A 94 -2.91 -14.54 -15.21
C LEU A 94 -3.06 -15.60 -14.14
N SER A 95 -1.96 -15.92 -13.47
CA SER A 95 -1.88 -16.83 -12.34
C SER A 95 -1.07 -16.20 -11.21
N LEU A 96 -1.36 -16.62 -9.98
CA LEU A 96 -0.55 -16.26 -8.81
C LEU A 96 0.33 -17.45 -8.45
N LEU A 97 1.65 -17.23 -8.42
CA LEU A 97 2.63 -18.22 -7.98
C LEU A 97 3.29 -17.78 -6.68
N VAL A 98 3.60 -18.74 -5.81
CA VAL A 98 4.51 -18.51 -4.68
C VAL A 98 5.93 -18.68 -5.19
N VAL A 99 6.67 -17.58 -5.24
CA VAL A 99 8.03 -17.52 -5.76
C VAL A 99 8.99 -17.29 -4.59
N PRO A 100 9.89 -18.23 -4.28
CA PRO A 100 11.00 -17.98 -3.36
C PRO A 100 11.94 -16.94 -3.97
N LEU A 101 12.27 -15.91 -3.21
CA LEU A 101 13.11 -14.80 -3.67
C LEU A 101 14.59 -14.98 -3.34
N ASN A 102 14.93 -16.02 -2.58
CA ASN A 102 16.29 -16.42 -2.23
C ASN A 102 16.96 -17.29 -3.33
N TYR A 103 16.64 -17.03 -4.60
CA TYR A 103 17.24 -17.71 -5.73
C TYR A 103 18.41 -16.90 -6.33
N PRO A 104 19.51 -17.53 -6.77
CA PRO A 104 20.67 -16.81 -7.34
C PRO A 104 20.33 -15.94 -8.56
N SER A 105 19.29 -16.30 -9.31
CA SER A 105 18.81 -15.57 -10.49
C SER A 105 17.93 -14.36 -10.16
N VAL A 106 17.52 -14.20 -8.89
CA VAL A 106 16.64 -13.12 -8.46
C VAL A 106 17.48 -11.90 -8.07
N SER A 107 17.31 -10.81 -8.82
CA SER A 107 17.93 -9.52 -8.51
C SER A 107 16.89 -8.54 -7.94
N MET A 108 17.20 -7.94 -6.80
CA MET A 108 16.34 -6.97 -6.11
C MET A 108 17.10 -5.69 -5.84
N ARG A 109 16.45 -4.54 -6.11
CA ARG A 109 17.03 -3.22 -5.85
C ARG A 109 16.08 -2.37 -5.01
N PRO A 110 16.57 -1.76 -3.91
CA PRO A 110 15.75 -0.82 -3.14
C PRO A 110 15.39 0.40 -4.00
N ILE A 111 14.13 0.82 -3.93
CA ILE A 111 13.67 2.09 -4.50
C ILE A 111 13.84 3.15 -3.41
N LYS A 112 14.74 4.11 -3.66
CA LYS A 112 14.94 5.27 -2.78
C LYS A 112 13.73 6.20 -2.87
N ASP A 113 13.44 6.91 -1.78
CA ASP A 113 12.41 7.96 -1.70
C ASP A 113 10.95 7.47 -1.89
N GLN A 114 10.66 6.23 -1.49
CA GLN A 114 9.27 5.78 -1.42
C GLN A 114 8.54 6.46 -0.25
N LEU A 115 7.59 7.34 -0.59
CA LEU A 115 6.60 7.82 0.38
C LEU A 115 5.69 6.64 0.76
N GLN A 116 5.87 6.09 1.96
CA GLN A 116 5.07 4.97 2.43
C GLN A 116 3.58 5.37 2.51
N PRO A 117 2.65 4.49 2.08
CA PRO A 117 1.22 4.74 2.19
C PRO A 117 0.76 4.51 3.63
N ARG A 118 1.10 5.47 4.50
CA ARG A 118 0.39 5.69 5.76
C ARG A 118 -0.28 7.06 5.69
N ALA A 119 -0.95 7.34 4.57
CA ALA A 119 -1.48 8.67 4.26
C ALA A 119 -2.35 9.24 5.39
N THR A 120 -3.21 8.42 5.98
CA THR A 120 -4.05 8.81 7.13
C THR A 120 -3.20 9.15 8.36
N ARG A 121 -2.23 8.31 8.73
CA ARG A 121 -1.34 8.57 9.89
C ARG A 121 -0.43 9.77 9.64
N GLN A 122 0.08 9.93 8.43
CA GLN A 122 0.91 11.07 8.04
C GLN A 122 0.11 12.37 8.08
N ALA A 123 -1.16 12.35 7.68
CA ALA A 123 -2.05 13.51 7.80
C ALA A 123 -2.27 13.90 9.26
N HIS A 124 -2.54 12.92 10.14
CA HIS A 124 -2.64 13.11 11.60
C HIS A 124 -1.36 13.69 12.21
N VAL A 125 -0.19 13.16 11.84
CA VAL A 125 1.12 13.66 12.33
C VAL A 125 1.40 15.08 11.82
N ALA A 126 1.15 15.36 10.54
CA ALA A 126 1.34 16.69 9.99
C ALA A 126 0.45 17.73 10.69
N LEU A 127 -0.82 17.39 10.93
CA LEU A 127 -1.78 18.27 11.60
C LEU A 127 -1.45 18.49 13.08
N SER A 128 -1.10 17.43 13.82
CA SER A 128 -0.73 17.53 15.24
C SER A 128 0.52 18.40 15.41
N THR A 129 1.56 18.15 14.61
CA THR A 129 2.79 18.95 14.62
C THR A 129 2.52 20.42 14.32
N ALA A 130 1.66 20.70 13.33
CA ALA A 130 1.28 22.08 12.99
C ALA A 130 0.48 22.75 14.11
N SER A 131 -0.41 22.01 14.77
CA SER A 131 -1.20 22.48 15.89
C SER A 131 -0.32 22.81 17.09
N ASP A 132 0.59 21.91 17.46
CA ASP A 132 1.56 22.12 18.55
C ASP A 132 2.44 23.34 18.30
N TYR A 133 2.90 23.52 17.06
CA TYR A 133 3.66 24.70 16.68
C TYR A 133 2.86 26.00 16.83
N VAL A 134 1.61 26.01 16.35
CA VAL A 134 0.71 27.19 16.49
C VAL A 134 0.34 27.46 17.95
N LEU A 135 0.29 26.43 18.80
CA LEU A 135 0.06 26.59 20.24
C LEU A 135 1.26 27.22 20.95
N LYS A 136 2.48 26.79 20.61
CA LYS A 136 3.74 27.28 21.20
C LYS A 136 4.21 28.62 20.64
N ARG A 137 3.81 28.98 19.42
CA ARG A 137 4.24 30.22 18.76
C ARG A 137 3.56 31.44 19.39
N GLU A 138 4.36 32.25 20.08
CA GLU A 138 4.00 33.62 20.45
C GLU A 138 4.06 34.51 19.21
N ALA A 139 2.95 34.58 18.48
CA ALA A 139 2.70 35.61 17.49
C ALA A 139 1.48 36.42 17.93
N PHE A 140 1.37 37.66 17.45
CA PHE A 140 0.18 38.50 17.65
C PHE A 140 -1.11 37.70 17.44
N SER A 141 -2.16 38.03 18.20
CA SER A 141 -3.48 37.37 18.26
C SER A 141 -3.73 36.37 17.12
N LYS A 142 -3.80 35.07 17.44
CA LYS A 142 -3.92 33.97 16.45
C LYS A 142 -4.96 34.31 15.37
N PRO A 143 -4.55 34.65 14.14
CA PRO A 143 -5.45 35.25 13.17
C PRO A 143 -6.51 34.25 12.71
N PRO A 144 -7.74 34.70 12.37
CA PRO A 144 -8.85 33.82 11.97
C PRO A 144 -8.49 32.83 10.86
N VAL A 145 -7.61 33.23 9.93
CA VAL A 145 -7.12 32.38 8.83
C VAL A 145 -6.37 31.13 9.31
N VAL A 146 -5.60 31.22 10.40
CA VAL A 146 -4.87 30.08 10.96
C VAL A 146 -5.85 29.08 11.58
N ARG A 147 -6.84 29.60 12.33
CA ARG A 147 -7.89 28.78 12.93
C ARG A 147 -8.73 28.08 11.87
N HIS A 148 -9.14 28.79 10.83
CA HIS A 148 -9.91 28.23 9.73
C HIS A 148 -9.17 27.08 9.03
N ARG A 149 -7.87 27.26 8.74
CA ARG A 149 -7.06 26.22 8.07
C ARG A 149 -6.87 24.98 8.93
N LEU A 150 -6.56 25.14 10.22
CA LEU A 150 -6.47 24.03 11.16
C LEU A 150 -7.83 23.31 11.28
N ALA A 151 -8.92 24.05 11.42
CA ALA A 151 -10.26 23.48 11.52
C ALA A 151 -10.63 22.69 10.27
N LYS A 152 -10.40 23.24 9.06
CA LYS A 152 -10.66 22.55 7.79
C LYS A 152 -9.86 21.25 7.69
N ALA A 153 -8.54 21.31 7.93
CA ALA A 153 -7.68 20.13 7.86
C ALA A 153 -8.08 19.07 8.90
N ALA A 154 -8.42 19.48 10.12
CA ALA A 154 -8.92 18.59 11.18
C ALA A 154 -10.23 17.92 10.77
N THR A 155 -11.20 18.68 10.27
CA THR A 155 -12.48 18.12 9.79
C THR A 155 -12.25 17.09 8.69
N GLU A 156 -11.35 17.34 7.74
CA GLU A 156 -11.08 16.41 6.65
C GLU A 156 -10.40 15.11 7.12
N VAL A 157 -9.49 15.19 8.08
CA VAL A 157 -8.79 14.03 8.67
C VAL A 157 -9.74 13.17 9.51
N GLU A 158 -10.55 13.80 10.37
CA GLU A 158 -11.52 13.10 11.19
C GLU A 158 -12.61 12.46 10.33
N SER A 159 -13.14 13.20 9.35
CA SER A 159 -14.11 12.65 8.39
C SER A 159 -13.57 11.41 7.67
N LEU A 160 -12.31 11.45 7.22
CA LEU A 160 -11.67 10.28 6.59
C LEU A 160 -11.54 9.10 7.56
N SER A 161 -11.18 9.37 8.82
CA SER A 161 -11.01 8.33 9.84
C SER A 161 -12.35 7.64 10.16
N THR A 162 -13.42 8.41 10.35
CA THR A 162 -14.78 7.87 10.53
C THR A 162 -15.22 7.06 9.30
N TRP A 163 -14.89 7.52 8.09
CA TRP A 163 -15.25 6.78 6.88
C TRP A 163 -14.55 5.43 6.82
N ILE A 164 -13.25 5.38 7.13
CA ILE A 164 -12.47 4.13 7.20
C ILE A 164 -13.06 3.17 8.23
N GLU A 165 -13.43 3.65 9.43
CA GLU A 165 -14.04 2.83 10.47
C GLU A 165 -15.40 2.28 10.05
N GLN A 166 -16.23 3.10 9.40
CA GLN A 166 -17.52 2.68 8.88
C GLN A 166 -17.37 1.59 7.81
N PHE A 167 -16.40 1.73 6.90
CA PHE A 167 -16.10 0.69 5.90
C PHE A 167 -15.61 -0.60 6.56
N LEU A 168 -14.69 -0.50 7.52
CA LEU A 168 -14.21 -1.65 8.26
C LEU A 168 -15.37 -2.39 8.94
N PHE A 169 -16.28 -1.65 9.59
CA PHE A 169 -17.46 -2.23 10.21
C PHE A 169 -18.35 -2.95 9.18
N GLN A 170 -18.65 -2.32 8.05
CA GLN A 170 -19.44 -2.95 6.98
C GLN A 170 -18.79 -4.22 6.44
N MET A 171 -17.46 -4.24 6.29
CA MET A 171 -16.71 -5.43 5.87
C MET A 171 -16.86 -6.59 6.87
N THR A 172 -17.06 -6.34 8.16
CA THR A 172 -17.31 -7.40 9.15
C THR A 172 -18.75 -7.94 9.12
N LYS A 173 -19.70 -7.16 8.58
CA LYS A 173 -21.13 -7.51 8.59
C LYS A 173 -21.62 -8.11 7.27
N LEU A 174 -20.95 -7.79 6.17
CA LEU A 174 -21.31 -8.29 4.85
C LEU A 174 -20.65 -9.63 4.55
N LYS A 175 -21.35 -10.46 3.77
CA LYS A 175 -20.72 -11.62 3.13
C LYS A 175 -19.72 -11.11 2.10
N LYS A 176 -18.61 -11.84 1.91
CA LYS A 176 -17.50 -11.42 1.06
C LYS A 176 -17.91 -10.97 -0.35
N VAL A 177 -18.78 -11.72 -1.01
CA VAL A 177 -19.24 -11.43 -2.39
C VAL A 177 -20.03 -10.12 -2.44
N ASP A 178 -20.89 -9.89 -1.46
CA ASP A 178 -21.68 -8.66 -1.35
C ASP A 178 -20.78 -7.47 -0.98
N GLY A 179 -19.80 -7.68 -0.09
CA GLY A 179 -18.80 -6.68 0.27
C GLY A 179 -17.95 -6.25 -0.92
N ASP A 180 -17.45 -7.21 -1.72
CA ASP A 180 -16.64 -6.92 -2.91
C ASP A 180 -17.46 -6.11 -3.95
N ARG A 181 -18.76 -6.42 -4.10
CA ARG A 181 -19.67 -5.72 -5.03
C ARG A 181 -20.03 -4.31 -4.57
N GLU A 182 -20.49 -4.17 -3.33
CA GLU A 182 -21.05 -2.91 -2.82
C GLU A 182 -19.97 -1.93 -2.35
N LEU A 183 -18.87 -2.44 -1.78
CA LEU A 183 -17.82 -1.61 -1.19
C LEU A 183 -16.61 -1.38 -2.10
N GLY A 184 -16.44 -2.16 -3.17
CA GLY A 184 -15.26 -2.08 -4.04
C GLY A 184 -15.01 -0.69 -4.61
N GLY A 185 -16.04 -0.05 -5.16
CA GLY A 185 -15.96 1.32 -5.70
C GLY A 185 -15.72 2.37 -4.61
N LEU A 186 -16.40 2.23 -3.47
CA LEU A 186 -16.25 3.14 -2.33
C LEU A 186 -14.85 3.05 -1.70
N MET A 187 -14.26 1.85 -1.64
CA MET A 187 -12.90 1.62 -1.15
C MET A 187 -11.86 2.34 -2.04
N ALA A 188 -12.05 2.27 -3.37
CA ALA A 188 -11.20 3.02 -4.30
C ALA A 188 -11.30 4.53 -4.06
N MET A 189 -12.50 5.04 -3.79
CA MET A 189 -12.72 6.45 -3.45
C MET A 189 -12.07 6.85 -2.13
N VAL A 190 -12.14 6.02 -1.09
CA VAL A 190 -11.46 6.25 0.19
C VAL A 190 -9.96 6.38 -0.01
N LYS A 191 -9.36 5.54 -0.86
CA LYS A 191 -7.93 5.64 -1.19
C LYS A 191 -7.58 6.97 -1.86
N VAL A 192 -8.41 7.44 -2.79
CA VAL A 192 -8.19 8.74 -3.45
C VAL A 192 -8.34 9.89 -2.45
N LYS A 193 -9.41 9.86 -1.63
CA LYS A 193 -9.64 10.86 -0.59
C LYS A 193 -8.51 10.90 0.42
N ALA A 194 -7.94 9.75 0.82
CA ALA A 194 -6.79 9.70 1.70
C ALA A 194 -5.56 10.45 1.16
N GLY A 195 -5.30 10.35 -0.16
CA GLY A 195 -4.25 11.13 -0.81
C GLY A 195 -4.52 12.64 -0.80
N MET A 196 -5.76 13.03 -1.06
CA MET A 196 -6.17 14.44 -1.03
C MET A 196 -6.06 15.05 0.37
N VAL A 197 -6.53 14.33 1.39
CA VAL A 197 -6.48 14.76 2.79
C VAL A 197 -5.03 14.90 3.27
N LEU A 198 -4.15 13.97 2.90
CA LEU A 198 -2.72 14.09 3.19
C LEU A 198 -2.11 15.36 2.56
N ASN A 199 -2.45 15.64 1.30
CA ASN A 199 -1.97 16.84 0.62
C ASN A 199 -2.46 18.12 1.32
N GLU A 200 -3.75 18.21 1.65
CA GLU A 200 -4.32 19.35 2.37
C GLU A 200 -3.65 19.57 3.74
N CYS A 201 -3.44 18.50 4.51
CA CYS A 201 -2.79 18.56 5.82
C CYS A 201 -1.32 18.97 5.70
N SER A 202 -0.61 18.44 4.70
CA SER A 202 0.78 18.78 4.44
C SER A 202 0.92 20.24 4.02
N GLN A 203 0.07 20.73 3.12
CA GLN A 203 0.06 22.13 2.69
C GLN A 203 -0.30 23.07 3.85
N THR A 204 -1.27 22.69 4.69
CA THR A 204 -1.63 23.44 5.89
C THR A 204 -0.47 23.50 6.87
N ALA A 205 0.14 22.36 7.18
CA ALA A 205 1.28 22.27 8.09
C ALA A 205 2.45 23.13 7.59
N ILE A 206 2.80 22.99 6.31
CA ILE A 206 3.75 23.86 5.63
C ILE A 206 3.35 25.30 5.92
N LEU A 207 2.22 25.78 5.41
CA LEU A 207 1.81 27.19 5.50
C LEU A 207 1.87 27.77 6.92
N LEU A 208 1.50 26.99 7.93
CA LEU A 208 1.52 27.38 9.35
C LEU A 208 2.92 27.50 9.95
N PHE A 209 3.89 26.67 9.52
CA PHE A 209 5.28 26.79 9.93
C PHE A 209 5.96 28.10 9.45
N GLY A 210 5.40 28.78 8.44
CA GLY A 210 5.93 30.07 7.94
C GLY A 210 7.34 29.98 7.33
N GLY A 211 8.18 31.00 7.53
CA GLY A 211 9.56 31.05 7.04
C GLY A 211 10.53 30.07 7.72
N ASN A 212 10.15 29.52 8.89
CA ASN A 212 10.94 28.51 9.62
C ASN A 212 11.11 27.18 8.84
N ARG A 213 10.36 27.00 7.75
CA ARG A 213 10.43 25.83 6.85
C ARG A 213 11.76 25.66 6.11
N MET A 214 12.54 26.73 5.95
CA MET A 214 13.81 26.71 5.20
C MET A 214 14.98 26.17 6.01
N LEU A 215 14.84 26.12 7.34
CA LEU A 215 15.84 25.60 8.25
C LEU A 215 15.38 24.19 8.62
N GLY A 216 16.01 23.14 8.08
CA GLY A 216 15.67 21.74 8.31
C GLY A 216 15.93 21.24 9.74
N TYR A 217 15.56 22.02 10.76
CA TYR A 217 15.80 21.76 12.17
C TYR A 217 14.48 21.75 12.94
N ASN A 218 14.33 20.70 13.78
CA ASN A 218 13.34 20.53 14.83
C ASN A 218 11.99 19.88 14.46
N LEU A 219 12.02 18.73 13.80
CA LEU A 219 10.90 17.76 13.82
C LEU A 219 11.16 16.53 14.71
N LEU A 220 12.25 16.50 15.48
CA LEU A 220 12.65 15.32 16.31
C LEU A 220 13.29 15.71 17.66
N SER A 221 12.74 16.69 18.37
CA SER A 221 13.11 16.97 19.78
C SER A 221 11.90 16.90 20.69
#